data_AF-A0A2V5NDC6-F1
#
_entry.id   AF-A0A2V5NDC6-F1
#
_cell.length_a   1.000
_cell.length_b   1.000
_cell.length_c   1.000
_cell.angle_alpha   90.00
_cell.angle_beta   90.00
_cell.angle_gamma   90.00
#
_symmetry.space_group_name_H-M   'P 1'
#
loop_
_entity.id
_entity.type
_entity.pdbx_description
1 polymer ?
#
loop_
_entity_poly.entity_id
_entity_poly.type
_entity_poly.pdbx_seq_one_letter_code
_entity_poly.pdbx_strand_id
1 'polypeptide(L)'
;MKTPRKLRLTAYFLGLVGAALFTALLVRQGVMSVGAAVATAGWGIAAVAAFHLLPILLDALAWQVLFPPGDRPRWQSLFWMRWIGESISNLVPSATVGGDIVRARLVAISGVPLSTAAATIIVDITLGIVTQIVFTLLGLALLINVTGRTSFVRPTLMGTLIGVAAVAGFYFAQRRGMFRFFSVIITRLVNSPEWSSLVEGGETLDQTVRALYGRRRGVLACCAWTIVSLVASSGEIWIALQALGLPATFVNAIIIQSMAMTI
;
A
#
# COMPACT_ATOMS: atom_id res chain seq x y z
N MET A 1 16.33 -21.14 12.27
CA MET A 1 17.45 -20.20 12.01
C MET A 1 17.59 -19.24 13.19
N LYS A 2 18.70 -19.24 13.94
CA LYS A 2 18.90 -18.34 15.08
C LYS A 2 19.34 -16.97 14.57
N THR A 3 18.51 -15.94 14.71
CA THR A 3 18.89 -14.55 14.40
C THR A 3 20.14 -14.15 15.19
N PRO A 4 21.18 -13.60 14.54
CA PRO A 4 22.44 -13.26 15.21
C PRO A 4 22.21 -12.21 16.30
N ARG A 5 22.81 -12.42 17.48
CA ARG A 5 22.64 -11.60 18.70
C ARG A 5 22.81 -10.08 18.48
N LYS A 6 23.66 -9.70 17.51
CA LYS A 6 23.89 -8.31 17.11
C LYS A 6 22.63 -7.65 16.51
N LEU A 7 21.85 -8.38 15.70
CA LEU A 7 20.64 -7.86 15.05
C LEU A 7 19.56 -7.51 16.07
N ARG A 8 19.44 -8.31 17.14
CA ARG A 8 18.50 -8.06 18.24
C ARG A 8 18.86 -6.80 19.02
N LEU A 9 20.14 -6.63 19.33
CA LEU A 9 20.64 -5.44 20.02
C LEU A 9 20.41 -4.16 19.22
N THR A 10 20.67 -4.19 17.91
CA THR A 10 20.39 -3.05 17.03
C THR A 10 18.89 -2.73 16.98
N ALA A 11 18.03 -3.75 16.90
CA ALA A 11 16.57 -3.55 16.91
C ALA A 11 16.07 -2.94 18.23
N TYR A 12 16.55 -3.42 19.38
CA TYR A 12 16.20 -2.84 20.68
C TYR A 12 16.70 -1.41 20.83
N PHE A 13 17.91 -1.11 20.36
CA PHE A 13 18.47 0.25 20.39
C PHE A 13 17.65 1.21 19.52
N LEU A 14 17.33 0.83 18.27
CA LEU A 14 16.46 1.63 17.40
C LEU A 14 15.07 1.81 18.01
N GLY A 15 14.50 0.77 18.61
CA GLY A 15 13.21 0.84 19.30
C GLY A 15 13.23 1.83 20.48
N LEU A 16 14.28 1.81 21.30
CA LEU A 16 14.46 2.75 22.40
C LEU A 16 14.66 4.19 21.92
N VAL A 17 15.47 4.39 20.87
CA VAL A 17 15.66 5.71 20.25
C VAL A 17 14.34 6.25 19.69
N GLY A 18 13.57 5.41 18.99
CA GLY A 18 12.24 5.76 18.49
C GLY A 18 11.26 6.13 19.62
N ALA A 19 11.22 5.33 20.69
CA ALA A 19 10.40 5.61 21.87
C ALA A 19 10.82 6.91 22.58
N ALA A 20 12.13 7.17 22.69
CA ALA A 20 12.66 8.41 23.28
C ALA A 20 12.30 9.64 22.42
N LEU A 21 12.43 9.54 21.10
CA LEU A 21 12.02 10.58 20.15
C LEU A 21 10.52 10.85 20.21
N PHE A 22 9.70 9.80 20.24
CA PHE A 22 8.24 9.90 20.37
C PHE A 22 7.85 10.58 21.70
N THR A 23 8.49 10.18 22.80
CA THR A 23 8.27 10.79 24.11
C THR A 23 8.69 12.26 24.13
N ALA A 24 9.84 12.60 23.56
CA ALA A 24 10.31 13.98 23.44
C ALA A 24 9.35 14.84 22.59
N LEU A 25 8.82 14.29 21.49
CA LEU A 25 7.79 14.93 20.68
C LEU A 25 6.51 15.15 21.47
N LEU A 26 6.01 14.16 22.20
CA LEU A 26 4.81 14.31 23.03
C LEU A 26 4.97 15.39 24.11
N VAL A 27 6.14 15.43 24.76
CA VAL A 27 6.44 16.47 25.75
C VAL A 27 6.51 17.85 25.09
N ARG A 28 7.11 17.95 23.90
CA ARG A 28 7.24 19.21 23.16
C ARG A 28 5.91 19.71 22.57
N GLN A 29 5.07 18.83 22.05
CA GLN A 29 3.73 19.17 21.54
C GLN A 29 2.73 19.46 22.67
N GLY A 30 3.04 19.00 23.89
CA GLY A 30 2.18 19.12 25.06
C GLY A 30 1.31 17.87 25.23
N VAL A 31 1.57 17.09 26.28
CA VAL A 31 0.75 15.89 26.58
C VAL A 31 -0.71 16.27 26.82
N MET A 32 -0.94 17.45 27.41
CA MET A 32 -2.28 17.97 27.70
C MET A 32 -3.05 18.40 26.44
N SER A 33 -2.38 18.96 25.43
CA SER A 33 -3.01 19.34 24.16
C SER A 33 -3.38 18.10 23.34
N VAL A 34 -2.55 17.06 23.34
CA VAL A 34 -2.89 15.77 22.73
C VAL A 34 -4.07 15.11 23.47
N GLY A 35 -4.04 15.09 24.80
CA GLY A 35 -5.13 14.55 25.61
C GLY A 35 -6.46 15.30 25.38
N ALA A 36 -6.41 16.63 25.29
CA ALA A 36 -7.58 17.44 24.97
C ALA A 36 -8.11 17.20 23.56
N ALA A 37 -7.23 17.03 22.57
CA ALA A 37 -7.64 16.68 21.20
C ALA A 37 -8.31 15.29 21.12
N VAL A 38 -7.78 14.30 21.84
CA VAL A 38 -8.41 12.96 21.94
C VAL A 38 -9.77 13.04 22.64
N ALA A 39 -9.86 13.80 23.74
CA ALA A 39 -11.11 14.03 24.45
C ALA A 39 -12.15 14.75 23.58
N THR A 40 -11.71 15.70 22.75
CA THR A 40 -12.56 16.44 21.79
C THR A 40 -13.05 15.51 20.68
N ALA A 41 -12.16 14.67 20.13
CA ALA A 41 -12.52 13.72 19.09
C ALA A 41 -13.54 12.69 19.60
N GLY A 42 -13.43 12.22 20.85
CA GLY A 42 -14.41 11.37 21.51
C GLY A 42 -14.83 10.16 20.67
N TRP A 43 -16.14 10.01 20.44
CA TRP A 43 -16.72 8.95 19.58
C TRP A 43 -16.33 9.07 18.09
N GLY A 44 -15.80 10.21 17.66
CA GLY A 44 -15.26 10.39 16.31
C GLY A 44 -14.14 9.40 15.99
N ILE A 45 -13.33 8.99 16.98
CA ILE A 45 -12.30 7.96 16.79
C ILE A 45 -12.94 6.62 16.42
N ALA A 46 -14.03 6.24 17.09
CA ALA A 46 -14.76 5.02 16.75
C ALA A 46 -15.43 5.13 15.38
N ALA A 47 -15.93 6.31 15.00
CA ALA A 47 -16.48 6.55 13.67
C ALA A 47 -15.42 6.42 12.57
N VAL A 48 -14.21 6.97 12.77
CA VAL A 48 -13.07 6.81 11.85
C VAL A 48 -12.68 5.33 11.74
N ALA A 49 -12.55 4.62 12.87
CA ALA A 49 -12.21 3.21 12.88
C ALA A 49 -13.28 2.33 12.18
N ALA A 50 -14.56 2.62 12.37
CA ALA A 50 -15.64 1.93 11.68
C ALA A 50 -15.65 2.26 10.18
N PHE A 51 -15.36 3.50 9.82
CA PHE A 51 -15.32 3.94 8.44
C PHE A 51 -14.15 3.31 7.67
N HIS A 52 -13.02 3.02 8.33
CA HIS A 52 -11.87 2.34 7.74
C HIS A 52 -12.20 0.96 7.13
N LEU A 53 -13.28 0.31 7.57
CA LEU A 53 -13.76 -0.93 6.97
C LEU A 53 -14.20 -0.75 5.50
N LEU A 54 -14.65 0.46 5.13
CA LEU A 54 -15.10 0.75 3.77
C LEU A 54 -13.92 0.78 2.77
N PRO A 55 -12.82 1.53 3.00
CA PRO A 55 -11.61 1.41 2.17
C PRO A 55 -11.08 -0.02 2.06
N ILE A 56 -11.01 -0.77 3.18
CA ILE A 56 -10.57 -2.18 3.14
C ILE A 56 -11.46 -3.01 2.22
N LEU A 57 -12.78 -2.80 2.26
CA LEU A 57 -13.73 -3.49 1.38
C LEU A 57 -13.51 -3.12 -0.09
N LEU A 58 -13.33 -1.84 -0.40
CA LEU A 58 -13.11 -1.35 -1.76
C LEU A 58 -11.81 -1.90 -2.34
N ASP A 59 -10.75 -1.96 -1.53
CA ASP A 59 -9.49 -2.57 -1.89
C ASP A 59 -9.60 -4.08 -2.10
N ALA A 60 -10.37 -4.77 -1.25
CA ALA A 60 -10.62 -6.19 -1.43
C ALA A 60 -11.37 -6.47 -2.74
N LEU A 61 -12.30 -5.59 -3.15
CA LEU A 61 -12.98 -5.66 -4.44
C LEU A 61 -12.04 -5.36 -5.61
N ALA A 62 -11.16 -4.37 -5.48
CA ALA A 62 -10.13 -4.06 -6.47
C ALA A 62 -9.28 -5.30 -6.76
N TRP A 63 -8.77 -5.92 -5.69
CA TRP A 63 -7.96 -7.13 -5.76
C TRP A 63 -8.75 -8.32 -6.31
N GLN A 64 -10.02 -8.48 -5.93
CA GLN A 64 -10.87 -9.57 -6.41
C GLN A 64 -11.03 -9.57 -7.93
N VAL A 65 -11.09 -8.39 -8.55
CA VAL A 65 -11.27 -8.25 -10.01
C VAL A 65 -10.03 -8.71 -10.80
N LEU A 66 -8.86 -8.75 -10.17
CA LEU A 66 -7.65 -9.27 -10.80
C LEU A 66 -7.71 -10.80 -10.97
N PHE A 67 -8.41 -11.53 -10.11
CA PHE A 67 -8.47 -12.99 -10.23
C PHE A 67 -9.16 -13.44 -11.54
N PRO A 68 -8.69 -14.53 -12.17
CA PRO A 68 -9.41 -15.19 -13.26
C PRO A 68 -10.80 -15.64 -12.81
N PRO A 69 -11.82 -15.66 -13.69
CA PRO A 69 -13.18 -16.06 -13.30
C PRO A 69 -13.28 -17.46 -12.65
N GLY A 70 -12.40 -18.40 -13.02
CA GLY A 70 -12.38 -19.75 -12.46
C GLY A 70 -11.75 -19.87 -11.06
N ASP A 71 -10.83 -18.97 -10.71
CA ASP A 71 -10.06 -19.03 -9.46
C ASP A 71 -10.43 -17.93 -8.48
N ARG A 72 -11.53 -17.19 -8.73
CA ARG A 72 -11.91 -16.00 -7.98
C ARG A 72 -12.41 -16.36 -6.58
N PRO A 73 -11.70 -16.00 -5.50
CA PRO A 73 -12.17 -16.26 -4.15
C PRO A 73 -13.39 -15.39 -3.82
N ARG A 74 -14.15 -15.82 -2.80
CA ARG A 74 -15.29 -15.05 -2.28
C ARG A 74 -14.80 -13.69 -1.75
N TRP A 75 -15.55 -12.63 -2.01
CA TRP A 75 -15.17 -11.26 -1.60
C TRP A 75 -14.97 -11.13 -0.08
N GLN A 76 -15.75 -11.86 0.71
CA GLN A 76 -15.63 -11.91 2.18
C GLN A 76 -14.27 -12.48 2.62
N SER A 77 -13.80 -13.50 1.92
CA SER A 77 -12.51 -14.14 2.22
C SER A 77 -11.37 -13.18 1.91
N LEU A 78 -11.42 -12.50 0.76
CA LEU A 78 -10.43 -11.48 0.38
C LEU A 78 -10.44 -10.27 1.31
N PHE A 79 -11.61 -9.85 1.78
CA PHE A 79 -11.75 -8.79 2.78
C PHE A 79 -10.99 -9.15 4.06
N TRP A 80 -11.23 -10.35 4.61
CA TRP A 80 -10.49 -10.82 5.79
C TRP A 80 -9.00 -10.95 5.53
N MET A 81 -8.59 -11.47 4.37
CA MET A 81 -7.17 -11.58 4.01
C MET A 81 -6.50 -10.21 3.89
N ARG A 82 -7.17 -9.22 3.27
CA ARG A 82 -6.70 -7.85 3.13
C ARG A 82 -6.55 -7.19 4.49
N TRP A 83 -7.57 -7.29 5.34
CA TRP A 83 -7.52 -6.77 6.72
C TRP A 83 -6.33 -7.37 7.49
N ILE A 84 -6.17 -8.70 7.49
CA ILE A 84 -5.04 -9.36 8.17
C ILE A 84 -3.71 -8.84 7.63
N GLY A 85 -3.56 -8.79 6.30
CA GLY A 85 -2.33 -8.31 5.67
C GLY A 85 -2.01 -6.85 6.02
N GLU A 86 -3.01 -5.98 6.00
CA GLU A 86 -2.87 -4.57 6.35
C GLU A 86 -2.53 -4.39 7.83
N SER A 87 -3.19 -5.15 8.72
CA SER A 87 -2.86 -5.12 10.16
C SER A 87 -1.42 -5.53 10.41
N ILE A 88 -0.92 -6.56 9.73
CA ILE A 88 0.48 -6.99 9.85
C ILE A 88 1.43 -5.91 9.32
N SER A 89 1.10 -5.31 8.18
CA SER A 89 1.93 -4.27 7.56
C SER A 89 2.01 -3.01 8.42
N ASN A 90 0.88 -2.63 9.05
CA ASN A 90 0.79 -1.46 9.91
C ASN A 90 1.43 -1.69 11.29
N LEU A 91 1.35 -2.91 11.83
CA LEU A 91 1.93 -3.25 13.14
C LEU A 91 3.43 -3.60 13.07
N VAL A 92 3.94 -4.02 11.91
CA VAL A 92 5.34 -4.42 11.74
C VAL A 92 6.02 -3.55 10.68
N PRO A 93 6.51 -2.35 11.06
CA PRO A 93 7.12 -1.40 10.12
C PRO A 93 8.34 -1.99 9.36
N SER A 94 9.09 -2.88 10.02
CA SER A 94 10.25 -3.55 9.43
C SER A 94 9.89 -4.67 8.44
N ALA A 95 8.62 -5.06 8.37
CA ALA A 95 8.09 -6.07 7.48
C ALA A 95 6.79 -5.58 6.82
N THR A 96 6.80 -4.36 6.28
CA THR A 96 5.71 -3.82 5.43
C THR A 96 5.40 -4.76 4.26
N VAL A 97 6.39 -5.49 3.74
CA VAL A 97 6.21 -6.54 2.72
C VAL A 97 5.63 -7.85 3.30
N GLY A 98 5.69 -8.04 4.62
CA GLY A 98 5.23 -9.23 5.33
C GLY A 98 3.73 -9.44 5.23
N GLY A 99 2.93 -8.37 5.26
CA GLY A 99 1.48 -8.47 5.08
C GLY A 99 1.08 -8.99 3.70
N ASP A 100 1.77 -8.56 2.65
CA ASP A 100 1.54 -9.04 1.29
C ASP A 100 1.95 -10.50 1.11
N ILE A 101 3.04 -10.94 1.74
CA ILE A 101 3.43 -12.36 1.77
C ILE A 101 2.35 -13.20 2.46
N VAL A 102 1.81 -12.72 3.58
CA VAL A 102 0.74 -13.41 4.30
C VAL A 102 -0.52 -13.48 3.44
N ARG A 103 -0.91 -12.39 2.76
CA ARG A 103 -2.02 -12.39 1.80
C ARG A 103 -1.83 -13.42 0.70
N ALA A 104 -0.64 -13.49 0.09
CA ALA A 104 -0.33 -14.46 -0.95
C ALA A 104 -0.53 -15.89 -0.45
N ARG A 105 -0.05 -16.15 0.77
CA ARG A 105 -0.14 -17.47 1.39
C ARG A 105 -1.57 -17.84 1.79
N LEU A 106 -2.35 -16.90 2.32
CA LEU A 106 -3.76 -17.14 2.66
C LEU A 106 -4.59 -17.47 1.42
N VAL A 107 -4.34 -16.77 0.31
CA VAL A 107 -4.98 -17.06 -0.98
C VAL A 107 -4.56 -18.44 -1.49
N ALA A 108 -3.28 -18.79 -1.39
CA ALA A 108 -2.78 -20.10 -1.80
C ALA A 108 -3.40 -21.26 -1.00
N ILE A 109 -3.54 -21.10 0.32
CA ILE A 109 -4.20 -22.08 1.20
C ILE A 109 -5.68 -22.21 0.87
N SER A 110 -6.30 -21.18 0.29
CA SER A 110 -7.72 -21.18 -0.11
C SER A 110 -7.97 -21.90 -1.46
N GLY A 111 -6.95 -22.54 -2.04
CA GLY A 111 -7.07 -23.36 -3.24
C GLY A 111 -6.64 -22.69 -4.54
N VAL A 112 -6.17 -21.44 -4.50
CA VAL A 112 -5.65 -20.73 -5.68
C VAL A 112 -4.18 -21.10 -5.88
N PRO A 113 -3.70 -21.34 -7.11
CA PRO A 113 -2.28 -21.58 -7.37
C PRO A 113 -1.40 -20.44 -6.82
N LEU A 114 -0.28 -20.78 -6.17
CA LEU A 114 0.62 -19.80 -5.55
C LEU A 114 1.16 -18.77 -6.56
N SER A 115 1.41 -19.20 -7.80
CA SER A 115 1.81 -18.32 -8.92
C SER A 115 0.73 -17.29 -9.24
N THR A 116 -0.55 -17.71 -9.32
CA THR A 116 -1.69 -16.80 -9.52
C THR A 116 -1.84 -15.84 -8.34
N ALA A 117 -1.73 -16.34 -7.10
CA ALA A 117 -1.85 -15.52 -5.89
C ALA A 117 -0.76 -14.44 -5.81
N ALA A 118 0.49 -14.81 -6.07
CA ALA A 118 1.60 -13.87 -6.09
C ALA A 118 1.48 -12.87 -7.26
N ALA A 119 1.05 -13.34 -8.44
CA ALA A 119 0.86 -12.47 -9.60
C ALA A 119 -0.19 -11.39 -9.34
N THR A 120 -1.35 -11.75 -8.76
CA THR A 120 -2.42 -10.79 -8.48
C THR A 120 -1.98 -9.76 -7.46
N ILE A 121 -1.19 -10.14 -6.44
CA ILE A 121 -0.65 -9.20 -5.45
C ILE A 121 0.37 -8.25 -6.07
N ILE A 122 1.30 -8.76 -6.89
CA ILE A 122 2.29 -7.92 -7.58
C ILE A 122 1.58 -6.90 -8.48
N VAL A 123 0.56 -7.34 -9.22
CA VAL A 123 -0.24 -6.45 -10.08
C VAL A 123 -1.05 -5.46 -9.23
N ASP A 124 -1.69 -5.90 -8.13
CA ASP A 124 -2.42 -5.04 -7.17
C ASP A 124 -1.52 -3.92 -6.64
N ILE A 125 -0.32 -4.25 -6.17
CA ILE A 125 0.66 -3.26 -5.68
C ILE A 125 1.07 -2.30 -6.80
N THR A 126 1.38 -2.83 -7.98
CA THR A 126 1.83 -1.99 -9.11
C THR A 126 0.74 -1.00 -9.53
N LEU A 127 -0.50 -1.49 -9.69
CA LEU A 127 -1.64 -0.65 -10.03
C LEU A 127 -1.98 0.32 -8.90
N GLY A 128 -1.84 -0.11 -7.65
CA GLY A 128 -1.98 0.74 -6.47
C GLY A 128 -1.06 1.95 -6.51
N ILE A 129 0.24 1.72 -6.74
CA ILE A 129 1.24 2.80 -6.88
C ILE A 129 0.89 3.72 -8.06
N VAL A 130 0.47 3.17 -9.20
CA VAL A 130 0.03 3.98 -10.36
C VAL A 130 -1.14 4.88 -9.97
N THR A 131 -2.18 4.32 -9.34
CA THR A 131 -3.36 5.08 -8.93
C THR A 131 -3.05 6.09 -7.84
N GLN A 132 -2.15 5.76 -6.92
CA GLN A 132 -1.68 6.68 -5.89
C GLN A 132 -0.98 7.89 -6.51
N ILE A 133 -0.10 7.71 -7.50
CA ILE A 133 0.54 8.82 -8.21
C ILE A 133 -0.52 9.73 -8.86
N VAL A 134 -1.52 9.15 -9.53
CA VAL A 134 -2.61 9.91 -10.14
C VAL A 134 -3.41 10.68 -9.08
N PHE A 135 -3.70 10.05 -7.94
CA PHE A 135 -4.41 10.68 -6.84
C PHE A 135 -3.60 11.81 -6.18
N THR A 136 -2.29 11.63 -6.01
CA THR A 136 -1.38 12.66 -5.51
C THR A 136 -1.34 13.87 -6.45
N LEU A 137 -1.29 13.65 -7.77
CA LEU A 137 -1.37 14.73 -8.75
C LEU A 137 -2.70 15.49 -8.68
N LEU A 138 -3.81 14.77 -8.52
CA LEU A 138 -5.14 15.38 -8.35
C LEU A 138 -5.18 16.25 -7.10
N GLY A 139 -4.68 15.75 -5.96
CA GLY A 139 -4.60 16.49 -4.71
C GLY A 139 -3.72 17.74 -4.82
N LEU A 140 -2.60 17.67 -5.53
CA LEU A 140 -1.76 18.84 -5.83
C LEU A 140 -2.51 19.88 -6.68
N ALA A 141 -3.21 19.45 -7.72
CA ALA A 141 -3.98 20.35 -8.58
C ALA A 141 -5.08 21.08 -7.78
N LEU A 142 -5.77 20.37 -6.90
CA LEU A 142 -6.76 20.93 -5.98
C LEU A 142 -6.12 21.90 -4.97
N LEU A 143 -4.96 21.56 -4.42
CA LEU A 143 -4.22 22.44 -3.50
C LEU A 143 -3.88 23.77 -4.16
N ILE A 144 -3.36 23.76 -5.40
CA ILE A 144 -3.02 24.97 -6.15
C ILE A 144 -4.28 25.80 -6.40
N ASN A 145 -5.39 25.18 -6.77
CA ASN A 145 -6.65 25.87 -7.03
C ASN A 145 -7.20 26.58 -5.78
N VAL A 146 -7.12 25.92 -4.61
CA VAL A 146 -7.66 26.45 -3.35
C VAL A 146 -6.72 27.46 -2.69
N THR A 147 -5.41 27.22 -2.68
CA THR A 147 -4.45 28.06 -1.93
C THR A 147 -3.67 29.06 -2.79
N GLY A 148 -3.64 28.88 -4.11
CA GLY A 148 -2.83 29.69 -5.03
C GLY A 148 -1.31 29.59 -4.81
N ARG A 149 -0.84 28.75 -3.88
CA ARG A 149 0.58 28.64 -3.51
C ARG A 149 1.28 27.59 -4.35
N THR A 150 2.28 28.02 -5.13
CA THR A 150 3.06 27.14 -6.00
C THR A 150 4.29 26.52 -5.31
N SER A 151 4.52 26.82 -4.03
CA SER A 151 5.72 26.36 -3.29
C SER A 151 5.90 24.84 -3.32
N PHE A 152 4.80 24.08 -3.23
CA PHE A 152 4.81 22.61 -3.25
C PHE A 152 4.78 22.01 -4.67
N VAL A 153 4.64 22.83 -5.71
CA VAL A 153 4.53 22.33 -7.08
C VAL A 153 5.84 21.67 -7.52
N ARG A 154 6.99 22.31 -7.30
CA ARG A 154 8.29 21.76 -7.76
C ARG A 154 8.63 20.42 -7.09
N PRO A 155 8.56 20.26 -5.75
CA PRO A 155 8.87 18.98 -5.10
C PRO A 155 7.90 17.88 -5.52
N THR A 156 6.59 18.15 -5.53
CA THR A 156 5.59 17.13 -5.90
C THR A 156 5.73 16.75 -7.37
N LEU A 157 5.96 17.69 -8.27
CA LEU A 157 6.12 17.41 -9.70
C LEU A 157 7.40 16.60 -9.98
N MET A 158 8.51 16.87 -9.28
CA MET A 158 9.70 16.02 -9.33
C MET A 158 9.42 14.62 -8.76
N GLY A 159 8.75 14.52 -7.60
CA GLY A 159 8.39 13.25 -6.98
C GLY A 159 7.48 12.41 -7.88
N THR A 160 6.48 13.03 -8.51
CA THR A 160 5.64 12.38 -9.52
C THR A 160 6.46 11.93 -10.71
N LEU A 161 7.35 12.76 -11.26
CA LEU A 161 8.13 12.39 -12.43
C LEU A 161 9.04 11.18 -12.15
N ILE A 162 9.66 11.16 -10.97
CA ILE A 162 10.45 10.02 -10.47
C ILE A 162 9.54 8.79 -10.28
N GLY A 163 8.38 8.95 -9.66
CA GLY A 163 7.41 7.88 -9.45
C GLY A 163 6.91 7.28 -10.77
N VAL A 164 6.56 8.12 -11.74
CA VAL A 164 6.15 7.70 -13.09
C VAL A 164 7.29 6.98 -13.80
N ALA A 165 8.53 7.48 -13.72
CA ALA A 165 9.69 6.81 -14.29
C ALA A 165 9.96 5.45 -13.62
N ALA A 166 9.84 5.37 -12.30
CA ALA A 166 10.00 4.13 -11.54
C ALA A 166 8.92 3.11 -11.89
N VAL A 167 7.66 3.53 -11.95
CA VAL A 167 6.52 2.68 -12.34
C VAL A 167 6.63 2.24 -13.79
N ALA A 168 6.99 3.14 -14.71
CA ALA A 168 7.18 2.81 -16.12
C ALA A 168 8.35 1.82 -16.30
N GLY A 169 9.47 2.05 -15.59
CA GLY A 169 10.61 1.14 -15.56
C GLY A 169 10.24 -0.23 -14.99
N PHE A 170 9.50 -0.26 -13.89
CA PHE A 170 9.03 -1.49 -13.25
C PHE A 170 8.01 -2.23 -14.12
N TYR A 171 7.06 -1.53 -14.72
CA TYR A 171 6.09 -2.09 -15.68
C TYR A 171 6.80 -2.69 -16.90
N PHE A 172 7.81 -1.99 -17.43
CA PHE A 172 8.61 -2.48 -18.55
C PHE A 172 9.45 -3.71 -18.16
N ALA A 173 10.03 -3.71 -16.96
CA ALA A 173 10.72 -4.85 -16.38
C ALA A 173 9.78 -6.06 -16.20
N GLN A 174 8.56 -5.84 -15.67
CA GLN A 174 7.52 -6.86 -15.55
C GLN A 174 7.09 -7.41 -16.92
N ARG A 175 6.90 -6.54 -17.93
CA ARG A 175 6.53 -6.95 -19.29
C ARG A 175 7.63 -7.80 -19.95
N ARG A 176 8.90 -7.46 -19.76
CA ARG A 176 10.06 -8.17 -20.34
C ARG A 176 10.45 -9.45 -19.59
N GLY A 177 9.80 -9.75 -18.46
CA GLY A 177 10.06 -10.94 -17.64
C GLY A 177 11.07 -10.61 -16.55
N MET A 178 10.56 -10.20 -15.39
CA MET A 178 11.36 -9.71 -14.26
C MET A 178 12.25 -10.83 -13.71
N PHE A 179 11.78 -12.08 -13.76
CA PHE A 179 12.54 -13.24 -13.31
C PHE A 179 13.69 -13.60 -14.23
N ARG A 180 13.66 -13.24 -15.52
CA ARG A 180 14.80 -13.47 -16.41
C ARG A 180 15.97 -12.53 -16.11
N PHE A 181 15.66 -11.30 -15.66
CA PHE A 181 16.69 -10.33 -15.25
C PHE A 181 17.29 -10.69 -13.88
N PHE A 182 16.45 -11.06 -12.90
CA PHE A 182 16.92 -11.53 -11.59
C PHE A 182 17.60 -12.91 -11.68
N SER A 183 17.12 -13.83 -12.52
CA SER A 183 17.75 -15.14 -12.70
C SER A 183 19.13 -15.00 -13.31
N VAL A 184 19.36 -14.10 -14.29
CA VAL A 184 20.71 -13.88 -14.86
C VAL A 184 21.66 -13.23 -13.85
N ILE A 185 21.18 -12.29 -13.02
CA ILE A 185 22.00 -11.65 -12.00
C ILE A 185 22.33 -12.63 -10.86
N ILE A 186 21.37 -13.46 -10.47
CA ILE A 186 21.51 -14.36 -9.30
C ILE A 186 22.14 -15.70 -9.67
N THR A 187 21.94 -16.25 -10.88
CA THR A 187 22.67 -17.45 -11.34
C THR A 187 24.17 -17.18 -11.49
N ARG A 188 24.57 -15.92 -11.72
CA ARG A 188 25.98 -15.50 -11.62
C ARG A 188 26.52 -15.49 -10.19
N LEU A 189 25.65 -15.45 -9.18
CA LEU A 189 26.00 -15.35 -7.75
C LEU A 189 25.81 -16.67 -6.99
N VAL A 190 24.88 -17.55 -7.39
CA VAL A 190 24.56 -18.79 -6.67
C VAL A 190 24.23 -19.92 -7.66
N ASN A 191 25.08 -20.95 -7.71
CA ASN A 191 24.81 -22.23 -8.37
C ASN A 191 24.26 -23.23 -7.34
N SER A 192 22.94 -23.30 -7.16
CA SER A 192 22.34 -24.42 -6.42
C SER A 192 21.10 -24.98 -7.14
N PRO A 193 20.85 -26.30 -7.07
CA PRO A 193 19.71 -26.96 -7.71
C PRO A 193 18.34 -26.59 -7.11
N GLU A 194 18.28 -25.93 -5.95
CA GLU A 194 17.03 -25.35 -5.42
C GLU A 194 16.61 -24.09 -6.21
N TRP A 195 17.53 -23.46 -6.94
CA TRP A 195 17.22 -22.30 -7.78
C TRP A 195 16.52 -22.67 -9.09
N SER A 196 16.72 -23.87 -9.65
CA SER A 196 16.06 -24.24 -10.91
C SER A 196 14.54 -24.39 -10.75
N SER A 197 14.08 -24.94 -9.63
CA SER A 197 12.64 -25.02 -9.30
C SER A 197 12.04 -23.64 -8.99
N LEU A 198 12.80 -22.74 -8.37
CA LEU A 198 12.41 -21.34 -8.18
C LEU A 198 12.37 -20.56 -9.50
N VAL A 199 13.26 -20.86 -10.44
CA VAL A 199 13.28 -20.26 -11.79
C VAL A 199 12.07 -20.72 -12.60
N GLU A 200 11.73 -22.01 -12.57
CA GLU A 200 10.53 -22.54 -13.23
C GLU A 200 9.23 -21.96 -12.63
N GLY A 201 9.17 -21.84 -11.30
CA GLY A 201 8.11 -21.11 -10.60
C GLY A 201 8.05 -19.61 -10.95
N GLY A 202 9.20 -18.98 -11.19
CA GLY A 202 9.31 -17.58 -11.62
C GLY A 202 8.85 -17.34 -13.06
N GLU A 203 9.13 -18.27 -13.97
CA GLU A 203 8.66 -18.18 -15.36
C GLU A 203 7.14 -18.33 -15.46
N THR A 204 6.54 -19.26 -14.71
CA THR A 204 5.08 -19.38 -14.63
C THR A 204 4.42 -18.15 -14.00
N LEU A 205 5.07 -17.54 -13.01
CA LEU A 205 4.64 -16.28 -12.40
C LEU A 205 4.66 -15.12 -13.41
N ASP A 206 5.77 -14.94 -14.15
CA ASP A 206 5.92 -13.90 -15.17
C ASP A 206 4.87 -14.05 -16.30
N GLN A 207 4.60 -15.28 -16.73
CA GLN A 207 3.54 -15.56 -17.72
C GLN A 207 2.16 -15.18 -17.18
N THR A 208 1.89 -15.50 -15.91
CA THR A 208 0.61 -15.19 -15.26
C THR A 208 0.42 -13.69 -15.10
N VAL A 209 1.46 -12.95 -14.68
CA VAL A 209 1.46 -11.48 -14.61
C VAL A 209 1.18 -10.88 -16.00
N ARG A 210 1.82 -11.39 -17.05
CA ARG A 210 1.59 -10.91 -18.42
C ARG A 210 0.16 -11.18 -18.88
N ALA A 211 -0.41 -12.33 -18.55
CA ALA A 211 -1.80 -12.67 -18.86
C ALA A 211 -2.80 -11.76 -18.11
N LEU A 212 -2.52 -11.44 -16.85
CA LEU A 212 -3.29 -10.48 -16.04
C LEU A 212 -3.30 -9.09 -16.69
N TYR A 213 -2.13 -8.57 -17.10
CA TYR A 213 -2.05 -7.29 -17.82
C TYR A 213 -2.74 -7.31 -19.19
N GLY A 214 -2.84 -8.48 -19.83
CA GLY A 214 -3.60 -8.65 -21.08
C GLY A 214 -5.10 -8.38 -20.90
N ARG A 215 -5.64 -8.58 -19.68
CA ARG A 215 -7.05 -8.35 -19.35
C ARG A 215 -7.32 -6.88 -19.04
N ARG A 216 -7.33 -6.03 -20.08
CA ARG A 216 -7.54 -4.57 -19.96
C ARG A 216 -8.73 -4.20 -19.06
N ARG A 217 -9.86 -4.91 -19.17
CA ARG A 217 -11.05 -4.67 -18.33
C ARG A 217 -10.78 -4.93 -16.84
N GLY A 218 -10.02 -5.97 -16.51
CA GLY A 218 -9.66 -6.30 -15.12
C GLY A 218 -8.71 -5.26 -14.52
N VAL A 219 -7.71 -4.83 -15.30
CA VAL A 219 -6.77 -3.77 -14.91
C VAL A 219 -7.49 -2.44 -14.68
N LEU A 220 -8.32 -2.00 -15.63
CA LEU A 220 -9.07 -0.75 -15.52
C LEU A 220 -10.05 -0.77 -14.35
N ALA A 221 -10.75 -1.89 -14.13
CA ALA A 221 -11.66 -2.04 -13.01
C ALA A 221 -10.91 -2.06 -11.67
N CYS A 222 -9.75 -2.71 -11.58
CA CYS A 222 -8.88 -2.64 -10.40
C CYS A 222 -8.51 -1.18 -10.11
N CYS A 223 -7.98 -0.46 -11.10
CA CYS A 223 -7.63 0.96 -10.92
C CYS A 223 -8.83 1.82 -10.51
N ALA A 224 -10.02 1.59 -11.09
CA ALA A 224 -11.22 2.31 -10.72
C ALA A 224 -11.61 2.06 -9.26
N TRP A 225 -11.61 0.80 -8.82
CA TRP A 225 -11.89 0.45 -7.42
C TRP A 225 -10.84 1.02 -6.47
N THR A 226 -9.55 0.99 -6.83
CA THR A 226 -8.49 1.58 -6.01
C THR A 226 -8.62 3.11 -5.93
N ILE A 227 -9.01 3.80 -7.00
CA ILE A 227 -9.29 5.25 -6.96
C ILE A 227 -10.48 5.54 -6.04
N VAL A 228 -11.56 4.75 -6.15
CA VAL A 228 -12.73 4.88 -5.27
C VAL A 228 -12.33 4.63 -3.81
N SER A 229 -11.47 3.65 -3.56
CA SER A 229 -10.89 3.38 -2.24
C SER A 229 -10.10 4.57 -1.71
N LEU A 230 -9.19 5.15 -2.51
CA LEU A 230 -8.40 6.33 -2.13
C LEU A 230 -9.27 7.55 -1.81
N VAL A 231 -10.31 7.79 -2.61
CA VAL A 231 -11.30 8.85 -2.36
C VAL A 231 -12.07 8.55 -1.08
N ALA A 232 -12.51 7.30 -0.88
CA ALA A 232 -13.18 6.89 0.34
C ALA A 232 -12.28 7.09 1.57
N SER A 233 -11.01 6.70 1.53
CA SER A 233 -10.04 6.92 2.62
C SER A 233 -9.89 8.39 2.99
N SER A 234 -10.08 9.32 2.05
CA SER A 234 -10.11 10.76 2.37
C SER A 234 -11.29 11.13 3.29
N GLY A 235 -12.35 10.33 3.29
CA GLY A 235 -13.47 10.41 4.23
C GLY A 235 -13.06 10.18 5.69
N GLU A 236 -12.04 9.36 5.96
CA GLU A 236 -11.50 9.18 7.31
C GLU A 236 -10.95 10.49 7.86
N ILE A 237 -10.15 11.18 7.05
CA ILE A 237 -9.61 12.50 7.39
C ILE A 237 -10.74 13.51 7.57
N TRP A 238 -11.75 13.49 6.69
CA TRP A 238 -12.88 14.40 6.81
C TRP A 238 -13.66 14.20 8.12
N ILE A 239 -13.96 12.94 8.49
CA ILE A 239 -14.62 12.60 9.76
C ILE A 239 -13.75 13.03 10.94
N ALA A 240 -12.43 12.80 10.88
CA ALA A 240 -11.51 13.22 11.91
C ALA A 240 -11.49 14.76 12.08
N LEU A 241 -11.47 15.52 10.99
CA LEU A 241 -11.51 16.98 11.03
C LEU A 241 -12.83 17.51 11.60
N GLN A 242 -13.96 16.89 11.25
CA GLN A 242 -15.26 17.24 11.82
C GLN A 242 -15.35 16.90 13.30
N ALA A 243 -14.81 15.75 13.73
CA ALA A 243 -14.74 15.37 15.14
C ALA A 243 -13.86 16.34 15.96
N LEU A 244 -12.88 16.99 15.32
CA LEU A 244 -12.06 18.04 15.92
C LEU A 244 -12.71 19.43 15.88
N GLY A 245 -13.94 19.56 15.34
CA GLY A 245 -14.67 20.82 15.24
C GLY A 245 -14.09 21.79 14.20
N LEU A 246 -13.25 21.31 13.27
CA LEU A 246 -12.67 22.13 12.21
C LEU A 246 -13.63 22.18 11.01
N PRO A 247 -14.03 23.37 10.52
CA PRO A 247 -14.91 23.51 9.35
C PRO A 247 -14.11 23.18 8.08
N ALA A 248 -13.91 21.90 7.82
CA ALA A 248 -13.21 21.39 6.66
C ALA A 248 -14.19 20.87 5.61
N THR A 249 -14.00 21.31 4.36
CA THR A 249 -14.68 20.71 3.20
C THR A 249 -14.07 19.36 2.88
N PHE A 250 -14.79 18.51 2.15
CA PHE A 250 -14.27 17.22 1.68
C PHE A 250 -13.03 17.38 0.78
N VAL A 251 -12.95 18.48 0.03
CA VAL A 251 -11.78 18.84 -0.80
C VAL A 251 -10.52 19.00 0.06
N ASN A 252 -10.64 19.63 1.24
CA ASN A 252 -9.51 19.78 2.16
C ASN A 252 -9.01 18.40 2.64
N ALA A 253 -9.92 17.46 2.89
CA ALA A 253 -9.56 16.11 3.31
C ALA A 253 -8.81 15.34 2.20
N ILE A 254 -9.25 15.47 0.94
CA ILE A 254 -8.53 14.91 -0.22
C ILE A 254 -7.12 15.50 -0.34
N ILE A 255 -6.98 16.81 -0.20
CA ILE A 255 -5.69 17.50 -0.24
C ILE A 255 -4.77 16.95 0.86
N ILE A 256 -5.24 16.91 2.11
CA ILE A 256 -4.44 16.41 3.24
C ILE A 256 -4.06 14.94 3.04
N GLN A 257 -4.99 14.08 2.62
CA GLN A 257 -4.74 12.67 2.35
C GLN A 257 -3.66 12.50 1.27
N SER A 258 -3.79 13.22 0.16
CA SER A 258 -2.84 13.15 -0.96
C SER A 258 -1.43 13.58 -0.56
N MET A 259 -1.31 14.61 0.29
CA MET A 259 -0.03 15.09 0.79
C MET A 259 0.57 14.13 1.81
N ALA A 260 -0.24 13.57 2.70
CA ALA A 260 0.20 12.57 3.67
C ALA A 260 0.82 11.34 3.00
N MET A 261 0.27 10.90 1.86
CA MET A 261 0.80 9.77 1.09
C MET A 261 2.07 10.08 0.28
N THR A 262 2.48 11.35 0.21
CA THR A 262 3.68 11.77 -0.55
C THR A 262 4.95 11.74 0.32
N ILE A 263 4.79 11.73 1.64
CA ILE A 263 5.87 11.77 2.65
C ILE A 263 6.20 10.34 3.09
#